data_AF-A0A916U9N4-F1
#
_entry.id   AF-A0A916U9N4-F1
#
_cell.length_a   1.000
_cell.length_b   1.000
_cell.length_c   1.000
_cell.angle_alpha   90.00
_cell.angle_beta   90.00
_cell.angle_gamma   90.00
#
_symmetry.space_group_name_H-M   'P 1'
#
loop_
_entity.id
_entity.type
_entity.pdbx_description
1 polymer ?
#
loop_
_entity_poly.entity_id
_entity_poly.type
_entity_poly.pdbx_seq_one_letter_code
_entity_poly.pdbx_strand_id
1 'polypeptide(L)'
;MAVVSVAARTFVQQSSGINGGGQEELDIVNWKLDDHYEKLFGAELQNRFHFSVARSPYSPTSFLPVNDILESWDQPGEPSPEWSSIQIAGRAHCRSNNLDALLIIGRSTSMDFLANTSHGLRGAGIYTRDTPASHISAMHVIAKVILFDCATAKVLAVRSVGNIAEDSSTGRPDVAPVLAIDPEEARISIAEWSSARRQKVRTELGNLPAKTVADTLKSLFTPVARDKNLF
;
A
#
# COMPACT_ATOMS: atom_id res chain seq x y z
N MET A 1 1.17 13.09 -16.83
CA MET A 1 1.43 12.61 -15.44
C MET A 1 2.26 11.33 -15.47
N ALA A 2 2.78 10.87 -14.33
CA ALA A 2 3.42 9.55 -14.21
C ALA A 2 2.97 8.84 -12.91
N VAL A 3 3.31 7.56 -12.78
CA VAL A 3 3.11 6.75 -11.57
C VAL A 3 4.46 6.22 -11.12
N VAL A 4 4.74 6.31 -9.83
CA VAL A 4 5.93 5.78 -9.17
C VAL A 4 5.46 4.87 -8.03
N SER A 5 6.02 3.66 -7.93
CA SER A 5 5.73 2.76 -6.82
C SER A 5 7.00 2.34 -6.09
N VAL A 6 6.93 2.34 -4.76
CA VAL A 6 7.95 1.80 -3.85
C VAL A 6 7.26 1.04 -2.70
N ALA A 7 6.08 0.47 -2.94
CA ALA A 7 5.24 -0.12 -1.91
C ALA A 7 5.60 -1.58 -1.61
N ALA A 8 6.16 -2.31 -2.58
CA ALA A 8 6.36 -3.77 -2.51
C ALA A 8 7.83 -4.18 -2.61
N ARG A 9 8.67 -3.62 -1.74
CA ARG A 9 10.08 -4.01 -1.57
C ARG A 9 10.27 -5.23 -0.68
N THR A 10 9.53 -5.28 0.42
CA THR A 10 9.64 -6.32 1.44
C THR A 10 8.30 -7.00 1.60
N PHE A 11 8.32 -8.32 1.58
CA PHE A 11 7.20 -9.16 1.95
C PHE A 11 7.32 -9.53 3.42
N VAL A 12 6.24 -9.38 4.19
CA VAL A 12 6.21 -9.69 5.62
C VAL A 12 5.23 -10.82 5.88
N GLN A 13 5.71 -11.93 6.45
CA GLN A 13 4.85 -12.97 7.02
C GLN A 13 4.79 -12.77 8.53
N GLN A 14 3.60 -12.48 9.05
CA GLN A 14 3.38 -12.25 10.47
C GLN A 14 2.39 -13.27 11.01
N SER A 15 2.71 -13.86 12.15
CA SER A 15 1.84 -14.78 12.87
C SER A 15 1.63 -14.33 14.30
N SER A 16 0.43 -14.57 14.81
CA SER A 16 0.10 -14.41 16.23
C SER A 16 -0.76 -15.57 16.71
N GLY A 17 -0.47 -16.11 17.88
CA GLY A 17 -1.24 -17.20 18.45
C GLY A 17 -0.96 -17.39 19.94
N ILE A 18 -1.69 -18.33 20.56
CA ILE A 18 -1.54 -18.64 22.00
C ILE A 18 -0.10 -19.02 22.34
N ASN A 19 0.58 -19.72 21.43
CA ASN A 19 1.92 -20.28 21.64
C ASN A 19 3.05 -19.33 21.20
N GLY A 20 2.74 -18.06 20.95
CA GLY A 20 3.70 -17.04 20.51
C GLY A 20 3.37 -16.47 19.13
N GLY A 21 4.08 -15.40 18.78
CA GLY A 21 4.03 -14.79 17.45
C GLY A 21 5.37 -14.95 16.73
N GLY A 22 5.34 -14.78 15.42
CA GLY A 22 6.52 -14.84 14.56
C GLY A 22 6.44 -13.78 13.48
N GLN A 23 7.61 -13.34 13.03
CA GLN A 23 7.73 -12.46 11.88
C GLN A 23 8.89 -12.93 11.01
N GLU A 24 8.60 -13.15 9.73
CA GLU A 24 9.60 -13.41 8.70
C GLU A 24 9.51 -12.33 7.62
N GLU A 25 10.65 -11.96 7.06
CA GLU A 25 10.75 -10.97 5.99
C GLU A 25 11.49 -11.55 4.79
N LEU A 26 11.05 -11.15 3.60
CA LEU A 26 11.68 -11.49 2.33
C LEU A 26 11.84 -10.25 1.47
N ASP A 27 13.06 -10.00 0.96
CA ASP A 27 13.27 -9.03 -0.10
C ASP A 27 12.63 -9.55 -1.39
N ILE A 28 11.70 -8.78 -1.93
CA ILE A 28 10.90 -9.10 -3.12
C ILE A 28 11.09 -8.07 -4.24
N VAL A 29 12.16 -7.26 -4.22
CA VAL A 29 12.45 -6.29 -5.29
C VAL A 29 12.52 -6.96 -6.65
N ASN A 30 13.07 -8.17 -6.70
CA ASN A 30 13.19 -8.96 -7.94
C ASN A 30 11.84 -9.49 -8.46
N TRP A 31 10.76 -9.43 -7.68
CA TRP A 31 9.42 -9.84 -8.12
C TRP A 31 8.77 -8.79 -9.04
N LYS A 32 9.31 -7.56 -9.06
CA LYS A 32 8.82 -6.47 -9.91
C LYS A 32 7.34 -6.14 -9.68
N LEU A 33 6.91 -6.18 -8.41
CA LEU A 33 5.54 -5.84 -8.03
C LEU A 33 5.28 -4.34 -8.15
N ASP A 34 6.23 -3.49 -7.78
CA ASP A 34 6.12 -2.03 -7.96
C ASP A 34 5.91 -1.66 -9.45
N ASP A 35 6.72 -2.21 -10.36
CA ASP A 35 6.53 -2.06 -11.81
C ASP A 35 5.13 -2.50 -12.26
N HIS A 36 4.58 -3.56 -11.65
CA HIS A 36 3.25 -4.07 -11.94
C HIS A 36 2.16 -3.10 -11.45
N TYR A 37 2.27 -2.60 -10.21
CA TYR A 37 1.33 -1.63 -9.64
C TYR A 37 1.29 -0.33 -10.45
N GLU A 38 2.44 0.15 -10.93
CA GLU A 38 2.47 1.29 -11.86
C GLU A 38 1.70 1.02 -13.16
N LYS A 39 1.73 -0.21 -13.67
CA LYS A 39 0.92 -0.57 -14.86
C LYS A 39 -0.56 -0.53 -14.54
N LEU A 40 -0.96 -1.09 -13.39
CA LEU A 40 -2.37 -1.12 -12.98
C LEU A 40 -2.92 0.29 -12.81
N PHE A 41 -2.24 1.14 -12.02
CA PHE A 41 -2.66 2.52 -11.79
C PHE A 41 -2.59 3.37 -13.07
N GLY A 42 -1.52 3.23 -13.85
CA GLY A 42 -1.36 3.97 -15.10
C GLY A 42 -2.43 3.62 -16.14
N ALA A 43 -2.75 2.33 -16.30
CA ALA A 43 -3.80 1.88 -17.20
C ALA A 43 -5.17 2.42 -16.75
N GLU A 44 -5.45 2.42 -15.45
CA GLU A 44 -6.73 2.90 -14.93
C GLU A 44 -6.90 4.42 -15.10
N LEU A 45 -5.84 5.19 -14.88
CA LEU A 45 -5.81 6.63 -15.18
C LEU A 45 -6.07 6.94 -16.66
N GLN A 46 -5.48 6.15 -17.57
CA GLN A 46 -5.71 6.29 -19.01
C GLN A 46 -7.14 5.93 -19.39
N ASN A 47 -7.63 4.78 -18.92
CA ASN A 47 -8.92 4.22 -19.33
C ASN A 47 -10.12 4.99 -18.80
N ARG A 48 -10.07 5.45 -17.54
CA ARG A 48 -11.22 6.09 -16.88
C ARG A 48 -11.15 7.60 -16.78
N PHE A 49 -9.96 8.15 -16.63
CA PHE A 49 -9.75 9.58 -16.40
C PHE A 49 -9.12 10.27 -17.62
N HIS A 50 -8.81 9.52 -18.67
CA HIS A 50 -8.23 10.02 -19.93
C HIS A 50 -6.92 10.81 -19.75
N PHE A 51 -6.16 10.51 -18.69
CA PHE A 51 -4.87 11.14 -18.48
C PHE A 51 -3.80 10.55 -19.41
N SER A 52 -2.91 11.40 -19.90
CA SER A 52 -1.65 10.94 -20.50
C SER A 52 -0.68 10.52 -19.41
N VAL A 53 -0.43 9.21 -19.31
CA VAL A 53 0.48 8.61 -18.32
C VAL A 53 1.79 8.22 -19.00
N ALA A 54 2.87 8.91 -18.63
CA ALA A 54 4.20 8.66 -19.12
C ALA A 54 4.87 7.52 -18.33
N ARG A 55 5.51 6.58 -19.06
CA ARG A 55 6.49 5.65 -18.48
C ARG A 55 7.84 6.36 -18.37
N SER A 56 8.08 6.94 -17.21
CA SER A 56 9.29 7.72 -16.95
C SER A 56 10.21 6.93 -16.02
N PRO A 57 11.42 6.54 -16.45
CA PRO A 57 12.39 5.91 -15.56
C PRO A 57 12.65 6.80 -14.35
N TYR A 58 12.72 6.18 -13.17
CA TYR A 58 13.08 6.85 -11.92
C TYR A 58 14.05 5.96 -11.15
N SER A 59 14.76 6.54 -10.19
CA SER A 59 15.55 5.76 -9.23
C SER A 59 14.67 5.41 -8.04
N PRO A 60 14.34 4.12 -7.78
CA PRO A 60 13.54 3.75 -6.63
C PRO A 60 14.14 4.24 -5.31
N THR A 61 15.47 4.26 -5.19
CA THR A 61 16.15 4.71 -3.97
C THR A 61 15.88 6.17 -3.61
N SER A 62 15.59 7.03 -4.59
CA SER A 62 15.21 8.43 -4.35
C SER A 62 13.81 8.58 -3.76
N PHE A 63 12.97 7.54 -3.87
CA PHE A 63 11.60 7.52 -3.37
C PHE A 63 11.42 6.65 -2.14
N LEU A 64 12.38 5.76 -1.82
CA LEU A 64 12.33 4.89 -0.64
C LEU A 64 12.16 5.62 0.71
N PRO A 65 12.71 6.83 0.95
CA PRO A 65 12.53 7.51 2.23
C PRO A 65 11.07 7.74 2.62
N VAL A 66 10.14 7.71 1.65
CA VAL A 66 8.69 7.78 1.94
C VAL A 66 8.23 6.63 2.84
N ASN A 67 8.91 5.49 2.79
CA ASN A 67 8.59 4.30 3.57
C ASN A 67 9.26 4.27 4.94
N ASP A 68 10.01 5.33 5.32
CA ASP A 68 10.54 5.54 6.66
C ASP A 68 9.39 5.99 7.57
N ILE A 69 8.48 5.04 7.82
CA ILE A 69 7.27 5.25 8.60
C ILE A 69 7.70 5.56 10.04
N LEU A 70 7.39 6.76 10.51
CA LEU A 70 7.57 7.14 11.90
C LEU A 70 6.56 6.35 12.74
N GLU A 71 6.99 5.22 13.30
CA GLU A 71 6.21 4.43 14.25
C GLU A 71 6.10 5.20 15.59
N SER A 72 5.28 6.25 15.66
CA SER A 72 4.89 6.80 16.95
C SER A 72 3.66 6.06 17.46
N TRP A 73 3.89 5.03 18.27
CA TRP A 73 2.83 4.28 18.98
C TRP A 73 1.97 5.17 19.90
N ASP A 74 2.46 6.38 20.22
CA ASP A 74 1.81 7.34 21.13
C ASP A 74 0.97 8.42 20.43
N GLN A 75 0.89 8.45 19.09
CA GLN A 75 0.02 9.41 18.40
C GLN A 75 -1.26 8.74 17.89
N PRO A 76 -2.46 9.29 18.20
CA PRO A 76 -3.70 8.82 17.61
C PRO A 76 -3.70 9.10 16.11
N GLY A 77 -3.41 8.08 15.31
CA GLY A 77 -3.40 8.12 13.85
C GLY A 77 -2.63 6.94 13.27
N GLU A 78 -3.11 6.37 12.16
CA GLU A 78 -2.33 5.35 11.45
C GLU A 78 -1.02 5.98 10.95
N PRO A 79 0.16 5.38 11.22
CA PRO A 79 1.42 5.89 10.73
C PRO A 79 1.35 6.07 9.20
N SER A 80 1.58 7.30 8.76
CA SER A 80 1.54 7.67 7.34
C SER A 80 2.95 7.62 6.76
N PRO A 81 3.11 7.29 5.46
CA PRO A 81 4.36 7.47 4.76
C PRO A 81 4.82 8.94 4.88
N GLU A 82 6.13 9.16 4.98
CA GLU A 82 6.67 10.51 5.10
C GLU A 82 6.84 11.15 3.72
N TRP A 83 5.74 11.67 3.18
CA TRP A 83 5.67 12.31 1.87
C TRP A 83 6.60 13.52 1.71
N SER A 84 6.96 14.19 2.80
CA SER A 84 7.87 15.35 2.74
C SER A 84 9.29 14.94 2.33
N SER A 85 9.72 13.72 2.71
CA SER A 85 11.06 13.19 2.43
C SER A 85 11.37 13.03 0.95
N ILE A 86 10.35 12.88 0.11
CA ILE A 86 10.47 12.66 -1.33
C ILE A 86 10.15 13.89 -2.17
N GLN A 87 9.90 15.06 -1.56
CA GLN A 87 9.54 16.27 -2.29
C GLN A 87 10.61 16.68 -3.31
N ILE A 88 11.89 16.58 -2.94
CA ILE A 88 13.02 16.90 -3.83
C ILE A 88 13.06 15.92 -5.02
N ALA A 89 12.95 14.62 -4.75
CA ALA A 89 12.95 13.58 -5.77
C ALA A 89 11.75 13.70 -6.73
N GLY A 90 10.56 13.93 -6.18
CA GLY A 90 9.33 14.18 -6.95
C GLY A 90 9.48 15.38 -7.87
N ARG A 91 9.97 16.52 -7.36
CA ARG A 91 10.20 17.72 -8.17
C ARG A 91 11.22 17.49 -9.29
N ALA A 92 12.33 16.80 -9.00
CA ALA A 92 13.34 16.47 -9.99
C ALA A 92 12.76 15.56 -11.10
N HIS A 93 11.98 14.55 -10.72
CA HIS A 93 11.34 13.63 -11.65
C HIS A 93 10.29 14.34 -12.53
N CYS A 94 9.45 15.19 -11.93
CA CYS A 94 8.48 16.02 -12.64
C CYS A 94 9.14 16.89 -13.72
N ARG A 95 10.22 17.60 -13.37
CA ARG A 95 10.95 18.48 -14.30
C ARG A 95 11.61 17.72 -15.43
N SER A 96 12.25 16.60 -15.12
CA SER A 96 12.99 15.82 -16.11
C SER A 96 12.09 15.19 -17.17
N ASN A 97 10.80 14.99 -16.85
CA ASN A 97 9.84 14.31 -17.71
C ASN A 97 8.66 15.22 -18.13
N ASN A 98 8.73 16.52 -17.87
CA ASN A 98 7.67 17.51 -18.20
C ASN A 98 6.27 17.06 -17.72
N LEU A 99 6.16 16.66 -16.46
CA LEU A 99 4.91 16.16 -15.88
C LEU A 99 4.14 17.28 -15.18
N ASP A 100 2.81 17.26 -15.29
CA ASP A 100 1.92 18.14 -14.50
C ASP A 100 1.64 17.58 -13.10
N ALA A 101 1.63 16.25 -12.98
CA ALA A 101 1.36 15.56 -11.73
C ALA A 101 2.10 14.21 -11.67
N LEU A 102 2.30 13.73 -10.45
CA LEU A 102 2.88 12.43 -10.15
C LEU A 102 1.98 11.69 -9.16
N LEU A 103 1.63 10.44 -9.46
CA LEU A 103 1.10 9.52 -8.45
C LEU A 103 2.25 8.76 -7.83
N ILE A 104 2.29 8.74 -6.50
CA ILE A 104 3.32 7.99 -5.76
C ILE A 104 2.63 7.00 -4.85
N ILE A 105 2.99 5.73 -4.95
CA ILE A 105 2.46 4.63 -4.14
C ILE A 105 3.54 4.20 -3.16
N GLY A 106 3.29 4.44 -1.88
CA GLY A 106 4.20 4.09 -0.77
C GLY A 106 3.62 3.00 0.11
N ARG A 107 4.49 2.25 0.78
CA ARG A 107 4.12 1.28 1.82
C ARG A 107 3.47 2.03 2.97
N SER A 108 2.38 1.49 3.52
CA SER A 108 1.76 2.02 4.74
C SER A 108 1.68 0.93 5.81
N THR A 109 1.30 1.34 7.01
CA THR A 109 0.82 0.47 8.10
C THR A 109 -0.67 0.70 8.31
N SER A 110 -1.34 -0.28 8.90
CA SER A 110 -2.70 -0.16 9.44
C SER A 110 -2.78 -1.00 10.70
N MET A 111 -3.72 -0.70 11.60
CA MET A 111 -4.04 -1.63 12.68
C MET A 111 -4.63 -2.92 12.09
N ASP A 112 -4.56 -4.02 12.83
CA ASP A 112 -5.16 -5.30 12.45
C ASP A 112 -6.69 -5.16 12.42
N PHE A 113 -7.20 -4.75 11.27
CA PHE A 113 -8.62 -4.63 10.98
C PHE A 113 -9.29 -5.99 10.73
N LEU A 114 -8.51 -7.06 10.57
CA LEU A 114 -9.03 -8.41 10.34
C LEU A 114 -9.54 -9.03 11.65
N ALA A 115 -8.73 -8.96 12.72
CA ALA A 115 -9.14 -9.44 14.05
C ALA A 115 -9.48 -8.31 15.04
N ASN A 116 -9.43 -7.05 14.60
CA ASN A 116 -9.62 -5.85 15.43
C ASN A 116 -8.68 -5.83 16.64
N THR A 117 -7.37 -5.90 16.39
CA THR A 117 -6.35 -5.94 17.45
C THR A 117 -5.31 -4.85 17.33
N SER A 118 -4.50 -4.66 18.38
CA SER A 118 -3.44 -3.65 18.42
C SER A 118 -2.21 -4.01 17.58
N HIS A 119 -2.19 -5.16 16.91
CA HIS A 119 -1.09 -5.53 16.03
C HIS A 119 -1.11 -4.65 14.77
N GLY A 120 0.05 -4.14 14.38
CA GLY A 120 0.20 -3.42 13.12
C GLY A 120 0.38 -4.40 11.96
N LEU A 121 -0.40 -4.23 10.90
CA LEU A 121 -0.17 -4.84 9.59
C LEU A 121 0.57 -3.83 8.70
N ARG A 122 1.52 -4.29 7.89
CA ARG A 122 2.33 -3.39 7.06
C ARG A 122 2.66 -3.95 5.68
N GLY A 123 2.65 -3.07 4.68
CA GLY A 123 3.09 -3.38 3.32
C GLY A 123 2.42 -4.60 2.69
N ALA A 124 3.17 -5.29 1.85
CA ALA A 124 2.76 -6.55 1.23
C ALA A 124 3.11 -7.72 2.15
N GLY A 125 2.16 -8.62 2.42
CA GLY A 125 2.40 -9.66 3.40
C GLY A 125 1.35 -10.75 3.49
N ILE A 126 1.60 -11.69 4.39
CA ILE A 126 0.63 -12.65 4.91
C ILE A 126 0.51 -12.43 6.41
N TYR A 127 -0.72 -12.28 6.90
CA TYR A 127 -1.02 -12.28 8.31
C TYR A 127 -1.78 -13.55 8.69
N THR A 128 -1.35 -14.17 9.78
CA THR A 128 -2.04 -15.30 10.39
C THR A 128 -2.31 -15.04 11.86
N ARG A 129 -3.51 -15.42 12.29
CA ARG A 129 -3.91 -15.41 13.69
C ARG A 129 -4.57 -16.73 14.02
N ASP A 130 -4.09 -17.38 15.08
CA ASP A 130 -4.64 -18.64 15.57
C ASP A 130 -4.90 -18.56 17.07
N THR A 131 -6.10 -18.12 17.44
CA THR A 131 -6.59 -18.09 18.82
C THR A 131 -7.99 -18.72 18.90
N PRO A 132 -8.47 -19.14 20.08
CA PRO A 132 -9.80 -19.75 20.21
C PRO A 132 -10.94 -18.78 19.84
N ALA A 133 -10.65 -17.48 19.83
CA ALA A 133 -11.59 -16.42 19.47
C ALA A 133 -11.46 -15.96 18.01
N SER A 134 -10.39 -16.33 17.31
CA SER A 134 -10.10 -15.80 15.97
C SER A 134 -9.13 -16.68 15.19
N HIS A 135 -9.58 -17.16 14.03
CA HIS A 135 -8.78 -17.91 13.06
C HIS A 135 -8.75 -17.12 11.76
N ILE A 136 -7.66 -16.39 11.51
CA ILE A 136 -7.51 -15.52 10.34
C ILE A 136 -6.24 -15.92 9.60
N SER A 137 -6.33 -15.96 8.27
CA SER A 137 -5.18 -16.16 7.40
C SER A 137 -5.45 -15.39 6.11
N ALA A 138 -4.67 -14.34 5.88
CA ALA A 138 -4.91 -13.43 4.76
C ALA A 138 -3.60 -12.90 4.16
N MET A 139 -3.54 -12.89 2.83
CA MET A 139 -2.62 -12.04 2.09
C MET A 139 -3.13 -10.61 2.10
N HIS A 140 -2.23 -9.63 2.13
CA HIS A 140 -2.61 -8.23 2.09
C HIS A 140 -1.58 -7.35 1.38
N VAL A 141 -2.03 -6.20 0.86
CA VAL A 141 -1.19 -5.09 0.42
C VAL A 141 -1.68 -3.82 1.10
N ILE A 142 -0.89 -3.29 2.03
CA ILE A 142 -1.19 -2.05 2.75
C ILE A 142 -0.28 -0.95 2.20
N ALA A 143 -0.89 -0.05 1.44
CA ALA A 143 -0.22 1.03 0.77
C ALA A 143 -1.09 2.29 0.77
N LYS A 144 -0.45 3.44 0.62
CA LYS A 144 -1.12 4.72 0.35
C LYS A 144 -0.63 5.26 -1.00
N VAL A 145 -1.53 5.91 -1.71
CA VAL A 145 -1.26 6.66 -2.93
C VAL A 145 -1.45 8.14 -2.68
N ILE A 146 -0.52 8.95 -3.20
CA ILE A 146 -0.66 10.40 -3.20
C ILE A 146 -0.75 10.95 -4.62
N LEU A 147 -1.47 12.06 -4.73
CA LEU A 147 -1.41 12.95 -5.88
C LEU A 147 -0.46 14.10 -5.56
N PHE A 148 0.65 14.18 -6.28
CA PHE A 148 1.66 15.23 -6.15
C PHE A 148 1.57 16.20 -7.32
N ASP A 149 1.40 17.48 -7.03
CA ASP A 149 1.41 18.55 -8.01
C ASP A 149 2.85 18.92 -8.39
N CYS A 150 3.20 18.78 -9.66
CA CYS A 150 4.54 19.08 -10.15
C CYS A 150 4.83 20.59 -10.21
N ALA A 151 3.81 21.45 -10.29
CA ALA A 151 3.99 22.89 -10.33
C ALA A 151 4.38 23.44 -8.94
N THR A 152 3.65 23.07 -7.91
CA THR A 152 3.89 23.54 -6.53
C THR A 152 4.77 22.62 -5.70
N ALA A 153 5.07 21.42 -6.17
CA ALA A 153 5.73 20.36 -5.43
C ALA A 153 5.00 19.99 -4.13
N LYS A 154 3.66 20.05 -4.12
CA LYS A 154 2.83 19.76 -2.95
C LYS A 154 2.02 18.49 -3.15
N VAL A 155 1.74 17.80 -2.05
CA VAL A 155 0.74 16.74 -1.99
C VAL A 155 -0.64 17.37 -2.03
N LEU A 156 -1.46 17.00 -3.02
CA LEU A 156 -2.83 17.48 -3.19
C LEU A 156 -3.85 16.58 -2.49
N ALA A 157 -3.60 15.27 -2.49
CA ALA A 157 -4.48 14.28 -1.88
C ALA A 157 -3.69 13.03 -1.48
N VAL A 158 -4.15 12.36 -0.42
CA VAL A 158 -3.66 11.06 0.04
C VAL A 158 -4.84 10.12 0.19
N ARG A 159 -4.71 8.89 -0.30
CA ARG A 159 -5.68 7.81 -0.11
C ARG A 159 -4.97 6.51 0.18
N SER A 160 -5.58 5.65 0.98
CA SER A 160 -5.15 4.25 1.05
C SER A 160 -5.51 3.55 -0.26
N VAL A 161 -4.70 2.58 -0.66
CA VAL A 161 -5.04 1.67 -1.75
C VAL A 161 -6.09 0.70 -1.20
N GLY A 162 -7.28 0.69 -1.78
CA GLY A 162 -8.47 0.14 -1.13
C GLY A 162 -9.50 1.24 -0.83
N ASN A 163 -10.77 0.88 -0.65
CA ASN A 163 -11.66 1.81 0.06
C ASN A 163 -11.08 1.97 1.46
N ILE A 164 -10.98 3.21 1.93
CA ILE A 164 -11.16 3.58 3.33
C ILE A 164 -12.04 4.81 3.23
N ALA A 165 -13.33 4.57 3.02
CA ALA A 165 -14.28 5.52 3.57
C ALA A 165 -14.22 5.27 5.07
N GLU A 166 -13.73 6.24 5.85
CA GLU A 166 -14.00 6.26 7.28
C GLU A 166 -15.52 6.35 7.43
N ASP A 167 -16.18 5.21 7.52
CA ASP A 167 -17.50 5.16 8.11
C ASP A 167 -17.30 5.35 9.62
N SER A 168 -17.39 6.61 10.03
CA SER A 168 -17.34 7.04 11.43
C SER A 168 -18.44 6.39 12.29
N SER A 169 -19.43 5.70 11.69
CA SER A 169 -20.54 5.06 12.41
C SER A 169 -20.30 3.58 12.75
N THR A 170 -19.37 2.89 12.08
CA THR A 170 -19.06 1.47 12.35
C THR A 170 -17.67 1.24 12.93
N GLY A 171 -16.77 2.23 12.86
CA GLY A 171 -15.42 2.14 13.43
C GLY A 171 -14.54 1.05 12.80
N ARG A 172 -14.95 0.52 11.64
CA ARG A 172 -14.24 -0.54 10.92
C ARG A 172 -13.71 0.01 9.60
N PRO A 173 -12.39 0.02 9.38
CA PRO A 173 -11.82 0.37 8.09
C PRO A 173 -12.01 -0.80 7.10
N ASP A 174 -13.03 -0.71 6.24
CA ASP A 174 -13.17 -1.52 5.02
C ASP A 174 -12.36 -0.83 3.91
N VAL A 175 -11.43 -1.42 3.15
CA VAL A 175 -10.80 -2.75 3.08
C VAL A 175 -9.46 -2.55 2.34
N ALA A 176 -8.31 -2.80 2.98
CA ALA A 176 -7.06 -2.95 2.21
C ALA A 176 -7.22 -4.13 1.22
N PRO A 177 -6.50 -4.17 0.09
CA PRO A 177 -6.49 -5.33 -0.79
C PRO A 177 -6.08 -6.58 -0.01
N VAL A 178 -7.05 -7.48 0.25
CA VAL A 178 -6.84 -8.73 0.97
C VAL A 178 -7.34 -9.94 0.18
N LEU A 179 -6.72 -11.09 0.44
CA LEU A 179 -7.12 -12.40 -0.07
C LEU A 179 -7.03 -13.41 1.07
N ALA A 180 -8.13 -14.10 1.37
CA ALA A 180 -8.11 -15.20 2.33
C ALA A 180 -7.19 -16.32 1.81
N ILE A 181 -6.34 -16.85 2.68
CA ILE A 181 -5.46 -17.98 2.41
C ILE A 181 -5.82 -19.11 3.36
N ASP A 182 -5.67 -20.36 2.91
CA ASP A 182 -5.72 -21.52 3.79
C ASP A 182 -4.73 -21.37 4.97
N PRO A 183 -5.14 -21.63 6.22
CA PRO A 183 -4.26 -21.44 7.39
C PRO A 183 -3.02 -22.33 7.39
N GLU A 184 -3.12 -23.58 6.90
CA GLU A 184 -1.99 -24.49 6.82
C GLU A 184 -1.02 -24.00 5.75
N GLU A 185 -1.54 -23.50 4.61
CA GLU A 185 -0.69 -22.79 3.67
C GLU A 185 -0.03 -21.59 4.36
N ALA A 186 -0.79 -20.65 4.92
CA ALA A 186 -0.28 -19.37 5.41
C ALA A 186 0.78 -19.47 6.53
N ARG A 187 0.86 -20.60 7.25
CA ARG A 187 1.83 -20.84 8.32
C ARG A 187 3.17 -21.42 7.87
N ILE A 188 3.27 -21.98 6.65
CA ILE A 188 4.55 -22.52 6.15
C ILE A 188 5.59 -21.40 6.11
N SER A 189 6.77 -21.63 6.70
CA SER A 189 7.86 -20.66 6.73
C SER A 189 8.30 -20.28 5.32
N ILE A 190 8.64 -19.01 5.10
CA ILE A 190 9.14 -18.50 3.81
C ILE A 190 10.35 -19.33 3.34
N ALA A 191 11.19 -19.77 4.28
CA ALA A 191 12.36 -20.60 4.00
C ALA A 191 11.99 -21.94 3.33
N GLU A 192 10.80 -22.46 3.62
CA GLU A 192 10.30 -23.76 3.15
C GLU A 192 9.45 -23.64 1.88
N TRP A 193 9.23 -22.43 1.36
CA TRP A 193 8.40 -22.24 0.17
C TRP A 193 9.05 -22.81 -1.08
N SER A 194 8.31 -23.72 -1.73
CA SER A 194 8.62 -24.17 -3.09
C SER A 194 8.58 -23.02 -4.11
N SER A 195 9.26 -23.20 -5.24
CA SER A 195 9.21 -22.23 -6.35
C SER A 195 7.79 -21.99 -6.86
N ALA A 196 6.96 -23.04 -6.90
CA ALA A 196 5.55 -22.93 -7.30
C ALA A 196 4.77 -22.02 -6.33
N ARG A 197 5.00 -22.17 -5.02
CA ARG A 197 4.36 -21.33 -4.00
C ARG A 197 4.83 -19.88 -4.09
N ARG A 198 6.13 -19.64 -4.24
CA ARG A 198 6.68 -18.29 -4.44
C ARG A 198 6.03 -17.61 -5.64
N GLN A 199 5.86 -18.34 -6.74
CA GLN A 199 5.19 -17.82 -7.93
C GLN A 199 3.70 -17.55 -7.70
N LYS A 200 2.98 -18.43 -7.00
CA LYS A 200 1.58 -18.22 -6.60
C LYS A 200 1.43 -16.93 -5.78
N VAL A 201 2.21 -16.79 -4.70
CA VAL A 201 2.19 -15.61 -3.81
C VAL A 201 2.52 -14.34 -4.58
N ARG A 202 3.56 -14.36 -5.43
CA ARG A 202 3.91 -13.22 -6.29
C ARG A 202 2.75 -12.81 -7.20
N THR A 203 2.11 -13.78 -7.86
CA THR A 203 0.97 -13.51 -8.75
C THR A 203 -0.22 -12.95 -7.98
N GLU A 204 -0.56 -13.52 -6.83
CA GLU A 204 -1.67 -13.07 -5.99
C GLU A 204 -1.43 -11.65 -5.45
N LEU A 205 -0.24 -11.37 -4.89
CA LEU A 205 0.15 -10.03 -4.44
C LEU A 205 0.11 -8.98 -5.55
N GLY A 206 0.53 -9.35 -6.76
CA GLY A 206 0.46 -8.48 -7.93
C GLY A 206 -0.97 -8.08 -8.28
N ASN A 207 -1.90 -9.03 -8.19
CA ASN A 207 -3.30 -8.85 -8.59
C ASN A 207 -4.17 -8.24 -7.49
N LEU A 208 -3.74 -8.27 -6.22
CA LEU A 208 -4.53 -7.78 -5.09
C LEU A 208 -5.06 -6.34 -5.30
N PRO A 209 -4.21 -5.34 -5.64
CA PRO A 209 -4.69 -3.97 -5.84
C PRO A 209 -5.64 -3.81 -7.04
N ALA A 210 -5.63 -4.73 -8.02
CA ALA A 210 -6.39 -4.57 -9.26
C ALA A 210 -7.90 -4.39 -9.02
N LYS A 211 -8.44 -4.96 -7.94
CA LYS A 211 -9.85 -4.83 -7.56
C LYS A 211 -10.20 -3.47 -6.96
N THR A 212 -9.20 -2.71 -6.49
CA THR A 212 -9.44 -1.48 -5.72
C THR A 212 -8.85 -0.23 -6.38
N VAL A 213 -8.01 -0.36 -7.41
CA VAL A 213 -7.38 0.79 -8.10
C VAL A 213 -8.43 1.80 -8.59
N ALA A 214 -9.50 1.32 -9.22
CA ALA A 214 -10.56 2.17 -9.76
C ALA A 214 -11.17 3.09 -8.69
N ASP A 215 -11.59 2.49 -7.57
CA ASP A 215 -12.22 3.19 -6.46
C ASP A 215 -11.23 4.07 -5.71
N THR A 216 -9.98 3.61 -5.56
CA THR A 216 -8.88 4.38 -4.98
C THR A 216 -8.67 5.67 -5.76
N LEU A 217 -8.55 5.59 -7.09
CA LEU A 217 -8.36 6.74 -7.96
C LEU A 217 -9.57 7.66 -7.96
N LYS A 218 -10.79 7.10 -8.02
CA LYS A 218 -12.02 7.89 -7.92
C LYS A 218 -12.04 8.70 -6.61
N SER A 219 -11.71 8.08 -5.49
CA SER A 219 -11.64 8.75 -4.18
C SER A 219 -10.54 9.81 -4.15
N LEU A 220 -9.40 9.57 -4.80
CA LEU A 220 -8.27 10.50 -4.85
C LEU A 220 -8.60 11.79 -5.61
N PHE A 221 -9.39 11.70 -6.68
CA PHE A 221 -9.83 12.85 -7.47
C PHE A 221 -11.17 13.45 -7.03
N THR A 222 -11.86 12.85 -6.06
CA THR A 222 -13.07 13.43 -5.49
C THR A 222 -12.68 14.49 -4.47
N PRO A 223 -13.15 15.75 -4.61
CA PRO A 223 -12.94 16.78 -3.60
C PRO A 223 -13.47 16.30 -2.26
N VAL A 224 -12.63 16.26 -1.23
CA VAL A 224 -13.13 16.08 0.13
C VAL A 224 -13.97 17.32 0.42
N ALA A 225 -15.27 17.16 0.68
CA ALA A 225 -16.07 18.25 1.20
C ALA A 225 -15.37 18.75 2.46
N ARG A 226 -14.86 19.98 2.45
CA ARG A 226 -14.26 20.57 3.64
C ARG A 226 -15.35 20.62 4.71
N ASP A 227 -15.26 19.73 5.69
CA ASP A 227 -15.99 19.94 6.93
C ASP A 227 -15.54 21.28 7.50
N LYS A 228 -16.49 22.21 7.60
CA LYS A 228 -16.27 23.60 8.01
C LYS A 228 -15.88 23.75 9.49
N ASN A 229 -15.50 22.67 10.19
CA ASN A 229 -15.44 22.63 11.65
C ASN A 229 -14.09 22.17 12.23
N LEU A 230 -12.97 22.39 11.54
CA LEU A 230 -11.64 22.16 12.13
C LEU A 230 -10.66 23.28 11.74
N PHE A 231 -10.87 24.47 12.31
CA PHE A 231 -9.84 25.44 12.68
C PHE A 231 -10.37 26.30 13.84
#